data_AF-A0AAU4DAH3-F1
#
_entry.id   AF-A0AAU4DAH3-F1
#
_cell.length_a   1.000
_cell.length_b   1.000
_cell.length_c   1.000
_cell.angle_alpha   90.00
_cell.angle_beta   90.00
_cell.angle_gamma   90.00
#
_symmetry.space_group_name_H-M   'P 1'
#
loop_
_entity.id
_entity.type
_entity.pdbx_description
1 polymer ?
#
loop_
_entity_poly.entity_id
_entity_poly.type
_entity_poly.pdbx_seq_one_letter_code
_entity_poly.pdbx_strand_id
1 'polypeptide(L)'
;MRTTTTRAARTAGLVLAAGLVGLTGATSARAADVPAKPAIPAGANFVLCSFGNYPSYAVFPKRGDMATVIAEPGRCVGLSLSGQSKEKVVLYGIKPNQSSFKIATDTFDDREGERIRTLNTPADNDWQTF
;
A
#
# COMPACT_ATOMS: atom_id res chain seq x y z
N MET A 1 -26.07 -26.13 9.44
CA MET A 1 -27.47 -25.75 9.16
C MET A 1 -27.55 -25.16 7.77
N ARG A 2 -28.64 -25.46 7.07
CA ARG A 2 -28.83 -25.34 5.61
C ARG A 2 -28.95 -23.88 5.15
N THR A 3 -28.35 -23.61 4.00
CA THR A 3 -28.51 -22.44 3.14
C THR A 3 -29.97 -22.24 2.75
N THR A 4 -30.50 -21.02 2.91
CA THR A 4 -31.85 -20.67 2.44
C THR A 4 -31.76 -19.66 1.31
N THR A 5 -32.01 -20.14 0.10
CA THR A 5 -32.27 -19.35 -1.12
C THR A 5 -33.77 -19.36 -1.37
N THR A 6 -34.41 -18.20 -1.54
CA THR A 6 -35.68 -17.97 -2.30
C THR A 6 -36.15 -16.52 -2.03
N ARG A 7 -36.75 -15.74 -2.93
CA ARG A 7 -37.10 -15.83 -4.36
C ARG A 7 -37.49 -14.42 -4.83
N ALA A 8 -37.18 -14.14 -6.09
CA ALA A 8 -37.81 -13.20 -7.02
C ALA A 8 -39.07 -12.45 -6.57
N ALA A 9 -39.00 -11.11 -6.61
CA ALA A 9 -40.16 -10.29 -6.93
C ALA A 9 -40.07 -9.91 -8.42
N ARG A 10 -40.95 -10.52 -9.22
CA ARG A 10 -41.28 -10.08 -10.57
C ARG A 10 -42.20 -8.88 -10.43
N THR A 11 -41.78 -7.71 -10.88
CA THR A 11 -42.70 -6.65 -11.26
C THR A 11 -42.29 -6.13 -12.63
N ALA A 12 -42.92 -6.73 -13.63
CA ALA A 12 -43.01 -6.20 -14.98
C ALA A 12 -43.88 -4.94 -14.93
N GLY A 13 -43.25 -3.78 -15.08
CA GLY A 13 -43.92 -2.51 -15.35
C GLY A 13 -43.62 -2.12 -16.79
N LEU A 14 -44.48 -2.56 -17.71
CA LEU A 14 -44.43 -2.19 -19.12
C LEU A 14 -45.29 -0.92 -19.27
N VAL A 15 -44.67 0.25 -19.37
CA VAL A 15 -45.37 1.51 -19.69
C VAL A 15 -44.93 1.95 -21.08
N LEU A 16 -45.91 2.03 -21.97
CA LEU A 16 -45.79 2.39 -23.38
C LEU A 16 -45.61 3.90 -23.58
N ALA A 17 -44.50 4.22 -24.26
CA ALA A 17 -44.34 5.16 -25.37
C ALA A 17 -44.55 6.69 -25.23
N ALA A 18 -43.57 7.37 -25.86
CA ALA A 18 -43.63 8.64 -26.58
C ALA A 18 -43.26 9.93 -25.82
N GLY A 19 -41.95 10.23 -25.82
CA GLY A 19 -41.40 11.57 -25.62
C GLY A 19 -40.02 11.66 -26.30
N LEU A 20 -39.91 12.49 -27.33
CA LEU A 20 -38.68 12.77 -28.08
C LEU A 20 -37.57 13.39 -27.20
N VAL A 21 -36.35 13.33 -27.74
CA VAL A 21 -35.07 13.94 -27.30
C VAL A 21 -34.20 13.00 -26.44
N GLY A 22 -33.64 11.99 -27.10
CA GLY A 22 -32.55 11.19 -26.55
C GLY A 22 -31.27 12.01 -26.50
N LEU A 23 -30.98 12.59 -25.34
CA LEU A 23 -29.67 13.11 -25.01
C LEU A 23 -28.62 11.99 -25.16
N THR A 24 -27.52 12.35 -25.80
CA THR A 24 -26.26 11.61 -25.94
C THR A 24 -25.95 10.71 -24.74
N GLY A 25 -26.12 9.40 -24.91
CA GLY A 25 -25.61 8.38 -24.00
C GLY A 25 -24.10 8.27 -24.17
N ALA A 26 -23.35 9.19 -23.55
CA ALA A 26 -21.92 9.00 -23.34
C ALA A 26 -21.75 7.86 -22.33
N THR A 27 -21.61 6.63 -22.83
CA THR A 27 -21.09 5.52 -22.04
C THR A 27 -19.66 5.86 -21.68
N SER A 28 -19.45 6.49 -20.54
CA SER A 28 -18.13 6.71 -19.97
C SER A 28 -17.54 5.33 -19.66
N ALA A 29 -16.73 4.84 -20.59
CA ALA A 29 -15.83 3.74 -20.36
C ALA A 29 -15.00 4.10 -19.13
N ARG A 30 -15.30 3.47 -17.99
CA ARG A 30 -14.45 3.54 -16.80
C ARG A 30 -13.15 2.84 -17.20
N ALA A 31 -12.16 3.63 -17.62
CA ALA A 31 -10.80 3.16 -17.70
C ALA A 31 -10.50 2.50 -16.34
N ALA A 32 -10.19 1.20 -16.35
CA ALA A 32 -9.76 0.53 -15.15
C ALA A 32 -8.53 1.28 -14.64
N ASP A 33 -8.63 1.89 -13.45
CA ASP A 33 -7.52 2.57 -12.80
C ASP A 33 -6.41 1.54 -12.56
N VAL A 34 -5.42 1.51 -13.45
CA VAL A 34 -4.18 0.77 -13.20
C VAL A 34 -3.55 1.44 -11.97
N PRO A 35 -3.32 0.72 -10.86
CA PRO A 35 -2.73 1.33 -9.68
C PRO A 35 -1.38 1.94 -10.07
N ALA A 36 -1.28 3.26 -9.93
CA ALA A 36 -0.07 3.99 -10.25
C ALA A 36 1.08 3.45 -9.40
N LYS A 37 2.25 3.22 -10.03
CA LYS A 37 3.47 2.82 -9.30
C LYS A 37 3.76 3.86 -8.22
N PRO A 38 4.09 3.45 -6.97
CA PRO A 38 4.39 4.38 -5.89
C PRO A 38 5.54 5.32 -6.27
N ALA A 39 5.36 6.62 -6.03
CA ALA A 39 6.39 7.62 -6.29
C ALA A 39 7.56 7.43 -5.31
N ILE A 40 8.77 7.27 -5.84
CA ILE A 40 10.00 7.15 -5.04
C ILE A 40 10.46 8.55 -4.62
N PRO A 41 10.68 8.83 -3.32
CA PRO A 41 11.19 10.12 -2.86
C PRO A 41 12.55 10.46 -3.48
N ALA A 42 12.68 11.65 -4.06
CA ALA A 42 13.93 12.13 -4.63
C ALA A 42 14.93 12.53 -3.53
N GLY A 43 16.23 12.27 -3.75
CA GLY A 43 17.31 12.67 -2.83
C GLY A 43 17.38 11.88 -1.51
N ALA A 44 16.49 10.93 -1.29
CA ALA A 44 16.56 10.00 -0.17
C ALA A 44 17.57 8.88 -0.48
N ASN A 45 18.47 8.62 0.47
CA ASN A 45 19.36 7.45 0.40
C ASN A 45 18.80 6.25 1.17
N PHE A 46 17.77 6.42 2.00
CA PHE A 46 16.95 5.32 2.48
C PHE A 46 15.52 5.48 1.97
N VAL A 47 14.96 4.46 1.33
CA VAL A 47 13.57 4.43 0.86
C VAL A 47 12.88 3.18 1.38
N LEU A 48 11.67 3.35 1.91
CA LEU A 48 10.78 2.24 2.27
C LEU A 48 9.45 2.40 1.54
N CYS A 49 9.05 1.36 0.83
CA CYS A 49 7.78 1.28 0.11
C CYS A 49 6.89 0.17 0.68
N SER A 50 5.64 0.48 0.98
CA SER A 50 4.65 -0.52 1.40
C SER A 50 3.89 -1.05 0.20
N PHE A 51 4.35 -2.15 -0.41
CA PHE A 51 3.67 -2.80 -1.53
C PHE A 51 2.70 -3.90 -1.07
N GLY A 52 2.86 -4.39 0.16
CA GLY A 52 1.87 -5.23 0.84
C GLY A 52 0.58 -4.47 1.19
N ASN A 53 -0.40 -5.19 1.72
CA ASN A 53 -1.70 -4.63 2.11
C ASN A 53 -1.72 -4.06 3.54
N TYR A 54 -0.57 -3.61 4.05
CA TYR A 54 -0.41 -3.08 5.40
C TYR A 54 0.57 -1.90 5.43
N PRO A 55 0.38 -0.93 6.35
CA PRO A 55 1.35 0.15 6.52
C PRO A 55 2.66 -0.39 7.11
N SER A 56 3.79 0.20 6.71
CA SER A 56 5.11 -0.21 7.21
C SER A 56 6.00 0.99 7.54
N TYR A 57 6.95 0.78 8.45
CA TYR A 57 7.95 1.78 8.84
C TYR A 57 9.27 1.10 9.20
N ALA A 58 10.35 1.86 9.16
CA ALA A 58 11.68 1.40 9.54
C ALA A 58 12.16 2.11 10.81
N VAL A 59 12.89 1.39 11.66
CA VAL A 59 13.52 1.92 12.88
C VAL A 59 15.03 1.77 12.77
N PHE A 60 15.76 2.81 13.16
CA PHE A 60 17.22 2.90 13.16
C PHE A 60 17.73 2.92 14.62
N PRO A 61 18.06 1.77 15.22
CA PRO A 61 18.34 1.70 16.65
C PRO A 61 19.61 2.47 17.07
N LYS A 62 20.61 2.54 16.18
CA LYS A 62 21.84 3.30 16.44
C LYS A 62 21.62 4.82 16.43
N ARG A 63 20.45 5.29 15.99
CA ARG A 63 20.06 6.70 15.95
C ARG A 63 19.03 7.03 17.04
N GLY A 64 19.10 6.35 18.19
CA GLY A 64 18.16 6.55 19.31
C GLY A 64 16.74 6.09 18.96
N ASP A 65 16.63 4.96 18.26
CA ASP A 65 15.35 4.39 17.79
C ASP A 65 14.51 5.35 16.92
N MET A 66 15.18 6.26 16.21
CA MET A 66 14.55 7.08 15.17
C MET A 66 13.79 6.19 14.18
N ALA A 67 12.55 6.56 13.87
CA ALA A 67 11.71 5.85 12.91
C ALA A 67 11.46 6.70 11.66
N THR A 68 11.20 6.05 10.53
CA THR A 68 10.59 6.71 9.37
C THR A 68 9.16 7.14 9.70
N VAL A 69 8.62 8.05 8.89
CA VAL A 69 7.15 8.18 8.78
C VAL A 69 6.58 6.83 8.30
N ILE A 70 5.32 6.56 8.64
CA ILE A 70 4.62 5.35 8.17
C ILE A 70 4.36 5.47 6.67
N ALA A 71 4.82 4.48 5.92
CA ALA A 71 4.44 4.28 4.53
C ALA A 71 3.10 3.53 4.48
N GLU A 72 2.04 4.23 4.08
CA GLU A 72 0.74 3.61 3.81
C GLU A 72 0.81 2.64 2.62
N PRO A 73 -0.12 1.66 2.51
CA PRO A 73 -0.17 0.74 1.37
C PRO A 73 -0.16 1.49 0.02
N GLY A 74 0.72 1.07 -0.89
CA GLY A 74 0.95 1.71 -2.18
C GLY A 74 1.73 3.02 -2.11
N ARG A 75 2.41 3.33 -0.99
CA ARG A 75 3.21 4.55 -0.82
C ARG A 75 4.65 4.21 -0.45
N CYS A 76 5.53 5.17 -0.75
CA CYS A 76 6.92 5.15 -0.35
C CYS A 76 7.24 6.38 0.50
N VAL A 77 8.09 6.18 1.49
CA VAL A 77 8.69 7.23 2.31
C VAL A 77 10.20 7.14 2.18
N GLY A 78 10.90 8.23 2.48
CA GLY A 78 12.35 8.26 2.37
C GLY A 78 12.98 9.21 3.37
N LEU A 79 14.22 8.92 3.72
CA LEU A 79 15.07 9.72 4.58
C LEU A 79 16.41 9.96 3.88
N SER A 80 17.00 11.12 4.14
CA SER A 80 18.39 11.43 3.79
C SER A 80 19.21 11.35 5.07
N LEU A 81 19.94 10.25 5.23
CA LEU A 81 20.67 9.91 6.44
C LEU A 81 22.18 9.93 6.17
N SER A 82 22.95 10.38 7.15
CA SER A 82 24.42 10.39 7.07
C SER A 82 25.04 10.14 8.44
N GLY A 83 26.34 9.86 8.47
CA GLY A 83 27.14 9.78 9.70
C GLY A 83 27.13 8.41 10.37
N GLN A 84 26.57 7.39 9.71
CA GLN A 84 26.65 5.99 10.14
C GLN A 84 26.91 5.16 8.89
N SER A 85 28.19 4.85 8.64
CA SER A 85 28.62 4.19 7.40
C SER A 85 27.83 2.91 7.14
N LYS A 86 27.55 2.13 8.19
CA LYS A 86 26.75 0.91 8.11
C LYS A 86 26.02 0.66 9.43
N GLU A 87 24.69 0.55 9.36
CA GLU A 87 23.84 0.38 10.53
C GLU A 87 22.71 -0.61 10.32
N LYS A 88 22.27 -1.20 11.43
CA LYS A 88 21.11 -2.09 11.45
C LYS A 88 19.84 -1.28 11.31
N VAL A 89 18.92 -1.71 10.46
CA VAL A 89 17.56 -1.20 10.36
C VAL A 89 16.57 -2.31 10.68
N VAL A 90 15.48 -1.99 11.36
CA VAL A 90 14.42 -2.94 11.70
C VAL A 90 13.14 -2.52 11.00
N LEU A 91 12.55 -3.43 10.23
CA LEU A 91 11.33 -3.20 9.48
C LEU A 91 10.14 -3.69 10.29
N TYR A 92 9.11 -2.85 10.38
CA TYR A 92 7.87 -3.14 11.07
C TYR A 92 6.68 -2.91 10.15
N GLY A 93 5.65 -3.72 10.33
CA GLY A 93 4.32 -3.53 9.75
C GLY A 93 3.29 -3.24 10.82
N ILE A 94 2.16 -2.66 10.42
CA ILE A 94 1.04 -2.32 11.31
C ILE A 94 -0.17 -3.16 10.92
N LYS A 95 -0.75 -3.88 11.90
CA LYS A 95 -1.99 -4.65 11.71
C LYS A 95 -3.21 -3.73 11.76
N PRO A 96 -4.38 -4.16 11.26
CA PRO A 96 -5.62 -3.37 11.33
C PRO A 96 -6.01 -2.92 12.75
N ASN A 97 -5.64 -3.70 13.77
CA ASN A 97 -5.85 -3.37 15.18
C ASN A 97 -4.81 -2.40 15.76
N GLN A 98 -4.01 -1.73 14.91
CA GLN A 98 -2.95 -0.78 15.27
C GLN A 98 -1.75 -1.38 16.03
N SER A 99 -1.67 -2.70 16.18
CA SER A 99 -0.47 -3.34 16.74
C SER A 99 0.63 -3.48 15.69
N SER A 100 1.86 -3.18 16.08
CA SER A 100 3.04 -3.40 15.23
C SER A 100 3.50 -4.86 15.27
N PHE A 101 4.06 -5.34 14.16
CA PHE A 101 4.78 -6.62 14.11
C PHE A 101 6.10 -6.44 13.38
N LYS A 102 7.13 -7.17 13.82
CA LYS A 102 8.43 -7.16 13.16
C LYS A 102 8.32 -7.95 11.86
N ILE A 103 8.75 -7.32 10.76
CA ILE A 103 8.89 -7.96 9.45
C ILE A 103 10.28 -8.61 9.38
N ALA A 104 11.31 -7.77 9.49
CA ALA A 104 12.69 -8.21 9.32
C ALA A 104 13.69 -7.28 10.01
N THR A 105 14.96 -7.68 9.94
CA THR A 105 16.10 -6.83 10.25
C THR A 105 17.01 -6.85 9.04
N ASP A 106 17.45 -5.66 8.64
CA ASP A 106 18.30 -5.46 7.48
C ASP A 106 19.46 -4.51 7.85
N THR A 107 20.33 -4.21 6.88
CA THR A 107 21.46 -3.30 7.04
C THR A 107 21.39 -2.16 6.05
N PHE A 108 21.44 -0.93 6.54
CA PHE A 108 21.55 0.28 5.73
C PHE A 108 23.01 0.75 5.71
N ASP A 109 23.53 1.05 4.52
CA ASP A 109 24.81 1.74 4.32
C ASP A 109 24.54 3.13 3.73
N ASP A 110 25.02 4.19 4.39
CA ASP A 110 24.68 5.56 3.99
C ASP A 110 25.33 6.01 2.68
N ARG A 111 26.39 5.30 2.23
CA ARG A 111 27.10 5.56 0.97
C ARG A 111 26.45 4.83 -0.20
N GLU A 112 26.00 3.61 0.02
CA GLU A 112 25.35 2.79 -1.02
C GLU A 112 23.86 3.18 -1.15
N GLY A 113 23.25 3.60 -0.05
CA GLY A 113 21.82 3.78 0.04
C GLY A 113 21.08 2.45 0.11
N GLU A 114 19.79 2.50 0.40
CA GLU A 114 18.95 1.33 0.58
C GLU A 114 17.53 1.63 0.12
N ARG A 115 16.91 0.66 -0.56
CA ARG A 115 15.58 0.80 -1.15
C ARG A 115 14.80 -0.47 -0.94
N ILE A 116 13.89 -0.43 0.02
CA ILE A 116 13.18 -1.60 0.49
C ILE A 116 11.71 -1.50 0.08
N ARG A 117 11.13 -2.63 -0.34
CA ARG A 117 9.68 -2.80 -0.44
C ARG A 117 9.22 -3.93 0.47
N THR A 118 8.15 -3.68 1.23
CA THR A 118 7.44 -4.72 2.00
C THR A 118 6.30 -5.27 1.16
N LEU A 119 6.00 -6.56 1.31
CA LEU A 119 5.14 -7.32 0.40
C LEU A 119 4.05 -8.07 1.16
N ASN A 120 3.07 -8.58 0.42
CA ASN A 120 2.05 -9.52 0.90
C ASN A 120 1.19 -8.97 2.05
N THR A 121 1.03 -9.74 3.14
CA THR A 121 0.07 -9.46 4.22
C THR A 121 0.71 -9.53 5.60
N PRO A 122 0.09 -9.02 6.67
CA PRO A 122 0.65 -9.16 8.02
C PRO A 122 0.88 -10.62 8.47
N ALA A 123 0.05 -11.56 8.00
CA ALA A 123 0.15 -12.97 8.37
C ALA A 123 1.22 -13.74 7.58
N ASP A 124 1.59 -13.23 6.41
CA ASP A 124 2.54 -13.82 5.47
C ASP A 124 3.38 -12.67 4.89
N ASN A 125 4.15 -12.01 5.75
CA ASN A 125 4.88 -10.80 5.39
C ASN A 125 6.23 -11.16 4.76
N ASP A 126 6.67 -10.31 3.83
CA ASP A 126 7.96 -10.45 3.16
C ASP A 126 8.53 -9.06 2.82
N TRP A 127 9.81 -9.01 2.43
CA TRP A 127 10.49 -7.78 2.04
C TRP A 127 11.59 -8.05 1.02
N GLN A 128 11.89 -7.04 0.19
CA GLN A 128 12.93 -7.10 -0.84
C GLN A 128 13.60 -5.75 -1.04
N THR A 129 14.85 -5.77 -1.48
CA THR A 129 15.57 -4.59 -1.97
C THR A 129 15.36 -4.40 -3.49
N PHE A 130 15.47 -3.18 -4.03
CA PHE A 130 15.23 -2.90 -5.46
C PHE A 130 15.89 -1.65 -6.04
#